data_AF-A0ABD1DQG5-F1
#
_entry.id   AF-A0ABD1DQG5-F1
#
_cell.length_a   1.000
_cell.length_b   1.000
_cell.length_c   1.000
_cell.angle_alpha   90.00
_cell.angle_beta   90.00
_cell.angle_gamma   90.00
#
_symmetry.space_group_name_H-M   'P 1'
#
loop_
_entity.id
_entity.type
_entity.pdbx_description
1 polymer ?
#
loop_
_entity_poly.entity_id
_entity_poly.type
_entity_poly.pdbx_seq_one_letter_code
_entity_poly.pdbx_strand_id
1 'polypeptide(L)'
;MFTTQNRHRLPSELEVMPFILRLMEFIGLWGPPVQIVRFLAAFGWGTMIILFPKAVLGIGSDRFDAIAKGIAEFIFEGSLFVAMAIFASKRTAFEQLINGLREIFHKATNGPHSNDCYDLLLRQNLSINKFVKGYTIYGCFGPFVFCVPSLAASHFRYWTHSGNQSEPLIFELPMEQEF
;
A
#
# COMPACT_ATOMS: atom_id res chain seq x y z
N MET A 1 -21.91 16.04 -16.23
CA MET A 1 -22.67 15.37 -17.31
C MET A 1 -21.82 14.19 -17.77
N PHE A 2 -22.03 12.99 -17.23
CA PHE A 2 -21.24 11.80 -17.58
C PHE A 2 -22.14 10.79 -18.27
N THR A 3 -21.97 10.71 -19.57
CA THR A 3 -22.67 9.80 -20.48
C THR A 3 -22.35 8.34 -20.14
N THR A 4 -23.40 7.60 -19.85
CA THR A 4 -23.52 6.15 -19.98
C THR A 4 -23.13 5.72 -21.41
N GLN A 5 -21.86 5.35 -21.61
CA GLN A 5 -21.45 4.65 -22.83
C GLN A 5 -21.35 3.15 -22.51
N ASN A 6 -22.39 2.42 -22.89
CA ASN A 6 -22.36 0.97 -23.07
C ASN A 6 -21.26 0.64 -24.10
N ARG A 7 -20.02 0.41 -23.66
CA ARG A 7 -18.95 -0.20 -24.45
C ARG A 7 -18.87 -1.67 -24.08
N HIS A 8 -18.89 -2.53 -25.10
CA HIS A 8 -18.76 -3.99 -24.99
C HIS A 8 -17.82 -4.39 -23.86
N ARG A 9 -18.36 -5.08 -22.84
CA ARG A 9 -17.55 -5.66 -21.77
C ARG A 9 -16.63 -6.70 -22.40
N LEU A 10 -15.32 -6.45 -22.32
CA LEU A 10 -14.32 -7.49 -22.51
C LEU A 10 -14.64 -8.65 -21.55
N PRO A 11 -14.32 -9.92 -21.91
CA PRO A 11 -14.45 -11.05 -21.00
C PRO A 11 -13.78 -10.71 -19.66
N SER A 12 -14.37 -11.13 -18.54
CA SER A 12 -13.89 -10.80 -17.18
C SER A 12 -12.41 -11.15 -16.95
N GLU A 13 -11.88 -12.10 -17.73
CA GLU A 13 -10.48 -12.55 -17.69
C GLU A 13 -9.49 -11.60 -18.39
N LEU A 14 -9.99 -10.76 -19.31
CA LEU A 14 -9.25 -9.75 -20.05
C LEU A 14 -9.45 -8.33 -19.49
N GLU A 15 -10.17 -8.18 -18.38
CA GLU A 15 -10.22 -6.89 -17.69
C GLU A 15 -8.79 -6.48 -17.30
N VAL A 16 -8.38 -5.30 -17.77
CA VAL A 16 -7.02 -4.78 -17.53
C VAL A 16 -6.84 -4.56 -16.03
N MET A 17 -5.95 -5.33 -15.40
CA MET A 17 -5.52 -5.17 -14.00
C MET A 17 -6.68 -5.06 -12.98
N PRO A 18 -7.58 -6.07 -12.91
CA PRO A 18 -8.83 -5.93 -12.18
C PRO A 18 -8.63 -5.78 -10.68
N PHE A 19 -7.58 -6.41 -10.13
CA PHE A 19 -7.27 -6.32 -8.70
C PHE A 19 -6.68 -4.97 -8.30
N ILE A 20 -5.79 -4.39 -9.11
CA ILE A 20 -5.25 -3.04 -8.87
C ILE A 20 -6.38 -2.02 -8.88
N LEU A 21 -7.25 -2.06 -9.88
CA LEU A 21 -8.36 -1.13 -9.99
C LEU A 21 -9.34 -1.24 -8.81
N ARG A 22 -9.64 -2.48 -8.36
CA ARG A 22 -10.45 -2.70 -7.15
C ARG A 22 -9.77 -2.17 -5.89
N LEU A 23 -8.46 -2.35 -5.75
CA LEU A 23 -7.70 -1.82 -4.62
C LEU A 23 -7.71 -0.28 -4.64
N MET A 24 -7.53 0.32 -5.80
CA MET A 24 -7.61 1.78 -5.96
C MET A 24 -9.01 2.32 -5.68
N GLU A 25 -10.06 1.61 -6.10
CA GLU A 25 -11.45 1.97 -5.80
C GLU A 25 -11.73 1.89 -4.31
N PHE A 26 -11.23 0.85 -3.64
CA PHE A 26 -11.31 0.71 -2.19
C PHE A 26 -10.63 1.87 -1.46
N ILE A 27 -9.45 2.28 -1.91
CA ILE A 27 -8.69 3.42 -1.36
C ILE A 27 -9.37 4.78 -1.71
N GLY A 28 -10.21 4.83 -2.74
CA GLY A 28 -10.87 6.05 -3.22
C GLY A 28 -10.08 6.82 -4.30
N LEU A 29 -9.05 6.20 -4.87
CA LEU A 29 -8.25 6.74 -5.97
C LEU A 29 -8.78 6.39 -7.37
N TRP A 30 -9.81 5.54 -7.45
CA TRP A 30 -10.46 5.14 -8.69
C TRP A 30 -11.98 5.24 -8.54
N GLY A 31 -12.71 5.72 -9.54
CA GLY A 31 -14.18 5.85 -9.51
C GLY A 31 -14.69 7.31 -9.48
N PRO A 32 -15.92 7.58 -9.01
CA PRO A 32 -16.48 8.93 -8.94
C PRO A 32 -15.57 9.92 -8.19
N PRO A 33 -15.55 11.21 -8.56
CA PRO A 33 -14.71 12.22 -7.91
C PRO A 33 -15.01 12.35 -6.40
N VAL A 34 -16.24 12.03 -5.98
CA VAL A 34 -16.66 12.04 -4.57
C VAL A 34 -15.84 11.05 -3.71
N GLN A 35 -15.32 9.97 -4.31
CA GLN A 35 -14.53 8.98 -3.58
C GLN A 35 -13.14 9.49 -3.17
N ILE A 36 -12.63 10.56 -3.80
CA ILE A 36 -11.33 11.15 -3.43
C ILE A 36 -11.32 11.68 -1.99
N VAL A 37 -12.50 12.04 -1.45
CA VAL A 37 -12.63 12.47 -0.06
C VAL A 37 -12.25 11.34 0.90
N ARG A 38 -12.56 10.07 0.56
CA ARG A 38 -12.12 8.92 1.36
C ARG A 38 -10.61 8.78 1.35
N PHE A 39 -10.00 8.94 0.19
CA PHE A 39 -8.54 8.93 0.07
C PHE A 39 -7.91 10.05 0.90
N LEU A 40 -8.40 11.30 0.75
CA LEU A 40 -7.87 12.45 1.49
C LEU A 40 -8.05 12.29 3.01
N ALA A 41 -9.19 11.75 3.45
CA ALA A 41 -9.42 11.47 4.87
C ALA A 41 -8.44 10.40 5.40
N ALA A 42 -8.28 9.28 4.68
CA ALA A 42 -7.37 8.21 5.09
C ALA A 42 -5.89 8.65 5.03
N PHE A 43 -5.51 9.37 3.98
CA PHE A 43 -4.16 9.92 3.80
C PHE A 43 -3.85 10.95 4.88
N GLY A 44 -4.74 11.92 5.10
CA GLY A 44 -4.59 12.94 6.14
C GLY A 44 -4.52 12.33 7.54
N TRP A 45 -5.38 11.36 7.84
CA TRP A 45 -5.34 10.60 9.09
C TRP A 45 -4.00 9.88 9.29
N GLY A 46 -3.53 9.16 8.27
CA GLY A 46 -2.23 8.47 8.30
C GLY A 46 -1.07 9.44 8.50
N THR A 47 -1.06 10.57 7.80
CA THR A 47 -0.04 11.61 7.97
C THR A 47 -0.06 12.19 9.39
N MET A 48 -1.24 12.47 9.95
CA MET A 48 -1.38 13.04 11.29
C MET A 48 -1.02 12.09 12.42
N ILE A 49 -1.16 10.77 12.23
CA ILE A 49 -0.84 9.78 13.26
C ILE A 49 0.58 9.29 13.15
N ILE A 50 1.11 9.14 11.94
CA ILE A 50 2.41 8.50 11.72
C ILE A 50 3.51 9.57 11.61
N LEU A 51 3.36 10.51 10.66
CA LEU A 51 4.41 11.46 10.33
C LEU A 51 4.45 12.66 11.28
N PHE A 52 3.28 13.20 11.66
CA PHE A 52 3.20 14.40 12.48
C PHE A 52 3.84 14.25 13.87
N PRO A 53 3.62 13.16 14.64
CA PRO A 53 4.26 13.00 15.94
C PRO A 53 5.78 12.90 15.82
N LYS A 54 6.29 12.16 14.82
CA LYS A 54 7.74 12.03 14.56
C LYS A 54 8.38 13.37 14.17
N ALA A 55 7.66 14.21 13.42
CA ALA A 55 8.16 15.52 12.99
C ALA A 55 8.11 16.60 14.09
N VAL A 56 7.09 16.57 14.96
CA VAL A 56 6.84 17.64 15.96
C VAL A 56 7.38 17.29 17.34
N LEU A 57 7.21 16.04 17.78
CA LEU A 57 7.64 15.59 19.11
C LEU A 57 9.09 15.08 19.10
N GLY A 58 9.66 14.86 17.90
CA GLY A 58 10.99 14.31 17.73
C GLY A 58 11.09 12.85 18.16
N ILE A 59 12.30 12.31 18.14
CA ILE A 59 12.60 10.96 18.58
C ILE A 59 13.01 11.09 20.05
N GLY A 60 12.09 10.74 20.96
CA GLY A 60 12.25 10.92 22.41
C GLY A 60 13.27 9.98 23.06
N SER A 61 14.50 9.93 22.53
CA SER A 61 15.60 9.10 23.03
C SER A 61 16.92 9.84 22.92
N ASP A 62 17.76 9.76 23.95
CA ASP A 62 19.11 10.32 23.97
C ASP A 62 20.15 9.40 23.30
N ARG A 63 19.76 8.17 22.92
CA ARG A 63 20.63 7.21 22.24
C ARG A 63 20.70 7.51 20.74
N PHE A 64 21.92 7.70 20.23
CA PHE A 64 22.16 7.94 18.80
C PHE A 64 21.54 6.87 17.89
N ASP A 65 21.62 5.58 18.27
CA ASP A 65 21.08 4.48 17.47
C ASP A 65 19.55 4.59 17.31
N ALA A 66 18.85 4.99 18.36
CA ALA A 66 17.40 5.18 18.34
C ALA A 66 17.02 6.38 17.47
N ILE A 67 17.77 7.48 17.55
CA ILE A 67 17.59 8.67 16.71
C ILE A 67 17.83 8.32 15.23
N ALA A 68 18.94 7.64 14.90
CA ALA A 68 19.26 7.27 13.53
C ALA A 68 18.19 6.35 12.92
N LYS A 69 17.71 5.37 13.69
CA LYS A 69 16.62 4.47 13.30
C LYS A 69 15.31 5.23 13.05
N GLY A 70 14.90 6.12 13.96
CA GLY A 70 13.67 6.89 13.79
C GLY A 70 13.72 7.87 12.60
N ILE A 71 14.89 8.44 12.28
CA ILE A 71 15.07 9.26 11.07
C ILE A 71 14.93 8.40 9.81
N ALA A 72 15.57 7.21 9.80
CA ALA A 72 15.49 6.29 8.67
C ALA A 72 14.04 5.86 8.40
N GLU A 73 13.28 5.54 9.44
CA GLU A 73 11.85 5.25 9.34
C GLU A 73 11.05 6.44 8.80
N PHE A 74 11.31 7.65 9.31
CA PHE A 74 10.60 8.84 8.88
C PHE A 74 10.82 9.11 7.39
N ILE A 75 12.05 8.95 6.89
CA ILE A 75 12.37 9.07 5.47
C ILE A 75 11.67 7.97 4.66
N PHE A 76 11.72 6.73 5.14
CA PHE A 76 11.09 5.58 4.47
C PHE A 76 9.57 5.77 4.35
N GLU A 77 8.88 6.02 5.46
CA GLU A 77 7.44 6.28 5.50
C GLU A 77 7.09 7.54 4.68
N GLY A 78 7.85 8.62 4.83
CA GLY A 78 7.68 9.85 4.06
C GLY A 78 7.74 9.61 2.56
N SER A 79 8.66 8.76 2.09
CA SER A 79 8.77 8.41 0.67
C SER A 79 7.51 7.72 0.12
N LEU A 80 6.85 6.87 0.93
CA LEU A 80 5.59 6.22 0.57
C LEU A 80 4.45 7.23 0.49
N PHE A 81 4.34 8.15 1.45
CA PHE A 81 3.33 9.20 1.44
C PHE A 81 3.51 10.16 0.26
N VAL A 82 4.74 10.56 -0.06
CA VAL A 82 5.04 11.41 -1.22
C VAL A 82 4.69 10.69 -2.52
N ALA A 83 5.06 9.42 -2.68
CA ALA A 83 4.71 8.64 -3.86
C ALA A 83 3.19 8.53 -4.04
N MET A 84 2.44 8.27 -2.96
CA MET A 84 0.99 8.24 -2.97
C MET A 84 0.37 9.59 -3.32
N ALA A 85 0.92 10.70 -2.83
CA ALA A 85 0.45 12.04 -3.16
C ALA A 85 0.70 12.41 -4.63
N ILE A 86 1.88 12.06 -5.17
CA ILE A 86 2.21 12.24 -6.59
C ILE A 86 1.25 11.43 -7.45
N PHE A 87 1.03 10.17 -7.08
CA PHE A 87 0.10 9.29 -7.79
C PHE A 87 -1.33 9.84 -7.78
N ALA A 88 -1.82 10.29 -6.62
CA ALA A 88 -3.13 10.94 -6.50
C ALA A 88 -3.24 12.18 -7.40
N SER A 89 -2.18 12.98 -7.49
CA SER A 89 -2.12 14.17 -8.37
C SER A 89 -2.11 13.81 -9.86
N LYS A 90 -1.57 12.64 -10.22
CA LYS A 90 -1.49 12.12 -11.60
C LYS A 90 -2.60 11.12 -11.94
N ARG A 91 -3.62 11.01 -11.09
CA ARG A 91 -4.75 10.10 -11.26
C ARG A 91 -5.38 10.18 -12.65
N THR A 92 -5.61 11.37 -13.19
CA THR A 92 -6.21 11.54 -14.52
C THR A 92 -5.35 10.95 -15.64
N ALA A 93 -4.02 11.11 -15.56
CA ALA A 93 -3.10 10.50 -16.52
C ALA A 93 -3.13 8.97 -16.44
N PHE A 94 -3.24 8.43 -15.22
CA PHE A 94 -3.42 7.00 -15.01
C PHE A 94 -4.75 6.48 -15.59
N GLU A 95 -5.86 7.21 -15.40
CA GLU A 95 -7.16 6.87 -16.00
C GLU A 95 -7.08 6.84 -17.54
N GLN A 96 -6.37 7.79 -18.16
CA GLN A 96 -6.13 7.81 -19.60
C GLN A 96 -5.30 6.59 -20.05
N LEU A 97 -4.26 6.23 -19.30
CA LEU A 97 -3.44 5.05 -19.58
C LEU A 97 -4.28 3.76 -19.56
N ILE A 98 -5.10 3.57 -18.52
CA ILE A 98 -5.98 2.39 -18.40
C ILE A 98 -7.00 2.33 -19.54
N ASN A 99 -7.57 3.47 -19.93
CA ASN A 99 -8.48 3.53 -21.07
C ASN A 99 -7.78 3.19 -22.40
N GLY A 100 -6.56 3.68 -22.61
CA GLY A 100 -5.75 3.33 -23.77
C GLY A 100 -5.40 1.84 -23.81
N LEU A 101 -4.98 1.26 -22.67
CA LEU A 101 -4.74 -0.17 -22.55
C LEU A 101 -5.99 -1.00 -22.84
N ARG A 102 -7.17 -0.57 -22.35
CA ARG A 102 -8.45 -1.23 -22.63
C ARG A 102 -8.79 -1.21 -24.12
N GLU A 103 -8.51 -0.10 -24.82
CA GLU A 103 -8.71 0.00 -26.26
C GLU A 103 -7.75 -0.91 -27.03
N ILE A 104 -6.47 -0.97 -26.63
CA ILE A 104 -5.48 -1.87 -27.22
C ILE A 104 -5.89 -3.33 -27.04
N PHE A 105 -6.32 -3.71 -25.83
CA PHE A 105 -6.79 -5.07 -25.54
C PHE A 105 -8.00 -5.40 -26.41
N HIS A 106 -8.96 -4.49 -26.53
CA HIS A 106 -10.13 -4.67 -27.39
C HIS A 106 -9.76 -4.83 -28.88
N LYS A 107 -8.79 -4.07 -29.38
CA LYS A 107 -8.31 -4.19 -30.77
C LYS A 107 -7.55 -5.50 -30.99
N ALA A 108 -6.73 -5.92 -30.02
CA ALA A 108 -5.95 -7.14 -30.08
C ALA A 108 -6.84 -8.40 -30.08
N THR A 109 -7.93 -8.40 -29.29
CA THR A 109 -8.87 -9.54 -29.21
C THR A 109 -9.79 -9.68 -30.43
N ASN A 110 -10.02 -8.61 -31.19
CA ASN A 110 -10.93 -8.64 -32.36
C ASN A 110 -10.19 -8.66 -33.71
N GLY A 111 -8.86 -8.80 -33.71
CA GLY A 111 -8.01 -8.74 -34.91
C GLY A 111 -7.82 -10.07 -35.65
N PRO A 112 -7.26 -10.06 -36.88
CA PRO A 112 -7.05 -11.27 -37.70
C PRO A 112 -6.04 -12.29 -37.11
N HIS A 113 -5.15 -11.86 -36.22
CA HIS A 113 -4.25 -12.72 -35.42
C HIS A 113 -4.67 -12.83 -33.95
N SER A 114 -5.99 -12.78 -33.70
CA SER A 114 -6.60 -12.71 -32.37
C SER A 114 -6.05 -13.75 -31.39
N ASN A 115 -5.92 -15.02 -31.80
CA ASN A 115 -5.70 -16.12 -30.84
C ASN A 115 -4.33 -16.06 -30.15
N ASP A 116 -3.24 -15.82 -30.86
CA ASP A 116 -1.90 -15.76 -30.25
C ASP A 116 -1.72 -14.50 -29.39
N CYS A 117 -2.26 -13.38 -29.85
CA CYS A 117 -2.20 -12.12 -29.11
C CYS A 117 -3.08 -12.19 -27.85
N TYR A 118 -4.25 -12.83 -27.95
CA TYR A 118 -5.15 -13.11 -26.84
C TYR A 118 -4.46 -13.95 -25.76
N ASP A 119 -3.78 -15.02 -26.14
CA ASP A 119 -3.13 -15.93 -25.20
C ASP A 119 -1.96 -15.24 -24.45
N LEU A 120 -1.19 -14.41 -25.16
CA LEU A 120 -0.13 -13.59 -24.56
C LEU A 120 -0.68 -12.57 -23.57
N LEU A 121 -1.73 -11.83 -23.94
CA LEU A 121 -2.37 -10.84 -23.08
C LEU A 121 -2.96 -11.48 -21.83
N LEU A 122 -3.61 -12.64 -21.97
CA LEU A 122 -4.16 -13.40 -20.85
C LEU A 122 -3.05 -13.83 -19.88
N ARG A 123 -1.96 -14.41 -20.38
CA ARG A 123 -0.81 -14.83 -19.55
C ARG A 123 -0.19 -13.66 -18.79
N GLN A 124 -0.02 -12.51 -19.44
CA GLN A 124 0.51 -11.31 -18.80
C GLN A 124 -0.44 -10.79 -17.72
N ASN A 125 -1.74 -10.66 -18.01
CA ASN A 125 -2.72 -10.18 -17.03
C ASN A 125 -2.77 -11.09 -15.79
N LEU A 126 -2.71 -12.41 -15.99
CA LEU A 126 -2.65 -13.39 -14.90
C LEU A 126 -1.37 -13.28 -14.07
N SER A 127 -0.22 -13.10 -14.72
CA SER A 127 1.07 -12.93 -14.03
C SER A 127 1.08 -11.65 -13.18
N ILE A 128 0.65 -10.53 -13.75
CA ILE A 128 0.51 -9.25 -13.04
C ILE A 128 -0.44 -9.41 -11.86
N ASN A 129 -1.61 -10.02 -12.06
CA ASN A 129 -2.59 -10.20 -11.01
C ASN A 129 -2.05 -11.06 -9.85
N LYS A 130 -1.31 -12.14 -10.16
CA LYS A 130 -0.64 -12.97 -9.13
C LYS A 130 0.42 -12.17 -8.37
N PHE A 131 1.26 -11.44 -9.10
CA PHE A 131 2.32 -10.62 -8.51
C PHE A 131 1.75 -9.55 -7.57
N VAL A 132 0.75 -8.79 -8.02
CA VAL A 132 0.15 -7.71 -7.23
C VAL A 132 -0.55 -8.26 -5.98
N LYS A 133 -1.26 -9.38 -6.09
CA LYS A 133 -1.87 -10.04 -4.92
C LYS A 133 -0.80 -10.46 -3.90
N GLY A 134 0.28 -11.08 -4.36
CA GLY A 134 1.41 -11.44 -3.51
C GLY A 134 2.04 -10.22 -2.83
N TYR A 135 2.27 -9.15 -3.60
CA TYR A 135 2.82 -7.91 -3.08
C TYR A 135 1.89 -7.21 -2.09
N THR A 136 0.58 -7.27 -2.31
CA THR A 136 -0.43 -6.71 -1.38
C THR A 136 -0.44 -7.48 -0.06
N ILE A 137 -0.40 -8.82 -0.12
CA ILE A 137 -0.27 -9.65 1.08
C ILE A 137 1.04 -9.32 1.80
N TYR A 138 2.16 -9.25 1.09
CA TYR A 138 3.43 -8.87 1.68
C TYR A 138 3.38 -7.49 2.36
N GLY A 139 2.84 -6.48 1.69
CA GLY A 139 2.69 -5.13 2.24
C GLY A 139 1.75 -5.05 3.44
N CYS A 140 0.70 -5.87 3.48
CA CYS A 140 -0.23 -5.93 4.62
C CYS A 140 0.36 -6.70 5.80
N PHE A 141 0.98 -7.87 5.58
CA PHE A 141 1.43 -8.77 6.64
C PHE A 141 2.85 -8.50 7.12
N GLY A 142 3.71 -7.93 6.28
CA GLY A 142 5.10 -7.61 6.60
C GLY A 142 5.25 -6.79 7.89
N PRO A 143 4.52 -5.66 8.04
CA PRO A 143 4.54 -4.88 9.27
C PRO A 143 4.10 -5.66 10.51
N PHE A 144 3.10 -6.55 10.39
CA PHE A 144 2.67 -7.37 11.54
C PHE A 144 3.77 -8.35 11.97
N VAL A 145 4.41 -9.04 11.02
CA VAL A 145 5.52 -9.96 11.31
C VAL A 145 6.68 -9.20 11.96
N PHE A 146 6.95 -7.98 11.50
CA PHE A 146 7.96 -7.12 12.09
C PHE A 146 7.66 -6.75 13.55
N CYS A 147 6.39 -6.58 13.92
CA CYS A 147 6.00 -6.29 15.30
C CYS A 147 6.00 -7.53 16.23
N VAL A 148 5.87 -8.75 15.71
CA VAL A 148 5.72 -9.98 16.52
C VAL A 148 6.88 -10.19 17.51
N PRO A 149 8.17 -10.09 17.12
CA PRO A 149 9.29 -10.29 18.04
C PRO A 149 9.26 -9.32 19.24
N SER A 150 8.91 -8.06 19.00
CA SER A 150 8.81 -7.03 20.04
C SER A 150 7.68 -7.31 21.04
N LEU A 151 6.54 -7.77 20.54
CA LEU A 151 5.39 -8.14 21.35
C LEU A 151 5.70 -9.39 22.18
N ALA A 152 6.36 -10.38 21.58
CA ALA A 152 6.75 -11.61 22.25
C ALA A 152 7.79 -11.35 23.35
N ALA A 153 8.82 -10.54 23.07
CA ALA A 153 9.85 -10.16 24.03
C ALA A 153 9.25 -9.38 25.22
N SER A 154 8.39 -8.40 24.93
CA SER A 154 7.68 -7.62 25.95
C SER A 154 6.76 -8.50 26.81
N HIS A 155 6.02 -9.42 26.19
CA HIS A 155 5.15 -10.36 26.91
C HIS A 155 5.95 -11.33 27.80
N PHE A 156 7.07 -11.85 27.29
CA PHE A 156 7.94 -12.74 28.06
C PHE A 156 8.56 -12.02 29.27
N ARG A 157 9.04 -10.78 29.08
CA ARG A 157 9.56 -9.95 30.18
C ARG A 157 8.49 -9.66 31.21
N TYR A 158 7.27 -9.29 30.79
CA TYR A 158 6.16 -9.06 31.71
C TYR A 158 5.87 -10.27 32.62
N TRP A 159 5.89 -11.49 32.09
CA TRP A 159 5.59 -12.70 32.86
C TRP A 159 6.78 -13.22 33.70
N THR A 160 8.02 -12.93 33.27
CA THR A 160 9.24 -13.30 33.99
C THR A 160 9.68 -12.25 35.01
N HIS A 161 9.04 -11.07 35.04
CA HIS A 161 9.26 -10.02 36.03
C HIS A 161 8.62 -10.37 37.40
N SER A 162 9.09 -11.44 38.02
CA SER A 162 8.61 -11.92 39.33
C SER A 162 9.42 -11.38 40.53
N GLY A 163 10.27 -10.37 40.36
CA GLY A 163 11.36 -10.08 41.31
C GLY A 163 11.35 -8.73 42.04
N ASN A 164 11.14 -7.59 41.38
CA ASN A 164 11.34 -6.28 41.99
C ASN A 164 10.35 -5.24 41.44
N GLN A 165 9.39 -4.83 42.27
CA GLN A 165 8.37 -3.82 41.93
C GLN A 165 8.92 -2.38 41.79
N SER A 166 10.23 -2.19 41.94
CA SER A 166 10.89 -0.88 41.98
C SER A 166 11.52 -0.44 40.67
N GLU A 167 11.63 -1.30 39.66
CA GLU A 167 12.13 -0.93 38.33
C GLU A 167 10.97 -0.76 37.33
N PRO A 168 10.94 0.32 36.53
CA PRO A 168 9.92 0.51 35.52
C PRO A 168 10.06 -0.57 34.44
N LEU A 169 8.93 -1.18 34.06
CA LEU A 169 8.90 -2.15 32.97
C LEU A 169 9.22 -1.46 31.64
N ILE A 170 10.40 -1.73 31.09
CA ILE A 170 10.83 -1.18 29.79
C ILE A 170 10.23 -2.05 28.69
N PHE A 171 9.24 -1.52 27.99
CA PHE A 171 8.70 -2.12 26.78
C PHE A 171 9.66 -1.89 25.62
N GLU A 172 10.18 -2.98 25.05
CA GLU A 172 11.01 -2.89 23.86
C GLU A 172 10.14 -2.69 22.63
N LEU A 173 10.37 -1.57 21.95
CA LEU A 173 9.84 -1.37 20.61
C LEU A 173 10.56 -2.31 19.63
N PRO A 174 9.92 -2.71 18.52
CA PRO A 174 10.52 -3.64 17.55
C PRO A 174 11.89 -3.22 17.00
N MET A 175 12.20 -1.93 17.07
CA MET A 175 13.45 -1.37 16.60
C MET A 175 14.48 -1.11 17.71
N GLU A 176 14.10 -1.27 18.97
CA GLU A 176 15.01 -1.24 20.12
C GLU A 176 15.59 -2.62 20.45
N GLN A 177 15.15 -3.68 19.75
CA GLN A 177 15.79 -4.98 19.83
C GLN A 177 17.24 -4.87 19.36
N GLU A 178 18.17 -5.15 20.27
CA GLU A 178 19.57 -5.37 19.95
C GLU A 178 19.67 -6.75 19.26
N PHE A 179 20.20 -6.76 18.02
CA PHE A 179 20.40 -8.00 17.25
C PHE A 179 21.68 -8.72 17.68
#